data_AF-A0A947FRC0-F1
#
_entry.id   AF-A0A947FRC0-F1
#
_cell.length_a   1.000
_cell.length_b   1.000
_cell.length_c   1.000
_cell.angle_alpha   90.00
_cell.angle_beta   90.00
_cell.angle_gamma   90.00
#
_symmetry.space_group_name_H-M   'P 1'
#
loop_
_entity.id
_entity.type
_entity.pdbx_description
1 polymer ?
#
loop_
_entity_poly.entity_id
_entity_poly.type
_entity_poly.pdbx_seq_one_letter_code
_entity_poly.pdbx_strand_id
1 'polypeptide(L)' 'MLDSLIRFSLTQRVFVLALFAVLIFLGVQALRGLPIDAFPDISPTQINVIIKAPGMTAEEIET' A
#
# COMPACT_ATOMS: atom_id res chain seq x y z
N MET A 1 13.75 0.69 -34.71
CA MET A 1 13.00 0.04 -33.59
C MET A 1 11.94 0.99 -33.04
N LEU A 2 12.32 2.19 -32.58
CA LEU A 2 11.37 3.23 -32.15
C LEU A 2 10.40 3.62 -33.27
N ASP A 3 10.88 3.81 -34.50
CA ASP A 3 10.01 4.11 -35.65
C ASP A 3 8.96 3.02 -35.90
N SER A 4 9.34 1.75 -35.71
CA SER A 4 8.43 0.61 -35.87
C SER A 4 7.34 0.64 -34.79
N LEU A 5 7.70 1.00 -33.55
CA LEU A 5 6.75 1.14 -32.44
C LEU A 5 5.80 2.33 -32.67
N ILE A 6 6.33 3.48 -33.09
CA ILE A 6 5.51 4.67 -33.40
C ILE A 6 4.55 4.35 -34.55
N ARG A 7 5.04 3.74 -35.63
CA ARG A 7 4.21 3.33 -36.77
C ARG A 7 3.13 2.34 -36.35
N PHE A 8 3.46 1.35 -35.51
CA PHE A 8 2.47 0.41 -34.99
C PHE A 8 1.40 1.12 -34.16
N SER A 9 1.81 1.98 -33.23
CA SER A 9 0.89 2.74 -32.37
C SER A 9 -0.06 3.65 -33.16
N LEU A 10 0.44 4.29 -34.21
CA LEU A 10 -0.39 5.14 -35.09
C LEU A 10 -1.32 4.32 -35.99
N THR A 11 -0.86 3.17 -36.50
CA THR A 11 -1.67 2.31 -37.38
C THR A 11 -2.79 1.62 -36.59
N GLN A 12 -2.50 1.13 -35.38
CA GLN A 12 -3.45 0.45 -34.51
C GLN A 12 -4.02 1.39 -33.42
N ARG A 13 -4.32 2.64 -33.80
CA ARG A 13 -4.74 3.71 -32.87
C ARG A 13 -5.92 3.34 -31.97
N VAL A 14 -6.91 2.60 -32.47
CA VAL A 14 -8.08 2.19 -31.67
C VAL A 14 -7.68 1.20 -30.59
N PHE A 15 -6.81 0.24 -30.91
CA PHE A 15 -6.28 -0.72 -29.93
C PHE A 15 -5.46 0.00 -28.85
N VAL A 16 -4.60 0.95 -29.24
CA VAL A 16 -3.81 1.74 -28.28
C VAL A 16 -4.71 2.58 -27.36
N LEU A 17 -5.74 3.22 -27.90
CA LEU A 17 -6.70 3.99 -27.10
C LEU A 17 -7.51 3.10 -26.15
N ALA A 18 -7.90 1.90 -26.57
CA ALA A 18 -8.57 0.94 -25.71
C ALA A 18 -7.65 0.50 -24.55
N LEU A 19 -6.39 0.17 -24.85
CA LEU A 19 -5.40 -0.18 -23.82
C LEU A 19 -5.18 0.98 -22.83
N PHE A 20 -5.11 2.21 -23.34
CA PHE A 20 -4.98 3.40 -22.52
C PHE A 20 -6.21 3.61 -21.61
N ALA A 21 -7.42 3.39 -22.12
CA ALA A 21 -8.63 3.47 -21.31
C ALA A 21 -8.66 2.42 -20.20
N VAL A 22 -8.24 1.19 -20.48
CA VAL A 22 -8.09 0.13 -19.47
C VAL A 22 -7.06 0.55 -18.41
N LEU A 23 -5.93 1.10 -18.83
CA LEU A 23 -4.88 1.56 -17.91
C LEU A 23 -5.37 2.68 -16.98
N ILE A 24 -6.15 3.64 -17.51
CA ILE A 24 -6.81 4.66 -16.69
C ILE A 24 -7.76 4.02 -15.69
N PHE A 25 -8.63 3.11 -16.14
CA PHE A 25 -9.62 2.46 -15.27
C PHE A 25 -8.95 1.72 -14.11
N LEU A 26 -7.92 0.92 -14.41
CA LEU A 26 -7.14 0.21 -13.40
C LEU A 26 -6.40 1.17 -12.47
N GLY A 27 -5.82 2.25 -13.01
CA GLY A 27 -5.16 3.29 -12.21
C GLY A 27 -6.11 3.97 -11.24
N VAL A 28 -7.33 4.31 -11.67
CA VAL A 28 -8.35 4.91 -10.82
C VAL A 28 -8.81 3.93 -9.73
N GLN A 29 -9.01 2.66 -10.07
CA GLN A 29 -9.34 1.63 -9.08
C GLN A 29 -8.22 1.50 -8.02
N ALA A 30 -6.96 1.49 -8.45
CA ALA A 30 -5.81 1.42 -7.55
C ALA A 30 -5.71 2.65 -6.64
N LEU A 31 -5.91 3.86 -7.19
CA LEU A 31 -5.92 5.11 -6.42
C LEU A 31 -7.02 5.13 -5.35
N ARG A 32 -8.21 4.61 -5.67
CA ARG A 32 -9.33 4.51 -4.70
C ARG A 32 -9.09 3.46 -3.62
N GLY A 33 -8.34 2.41 -3.92
CA GLY A 33 -8.01 1.34 -2.99
C GLY A 33 -6.76 1.59 -2.15
N LEU A 34 -6.04 2.68 -2.39
CA LEU A 34 -4.83 3.00 -1.65
C LEU A 34 -5.21 3.44 -0.22
N PRO A 35 -4.73 2.75 0.83
CA PRO A 35 -4.94 3.21 2.19
C PRO A 35 -4.16 4.51 2.40
N ILE A 36 -4.88 5.60 2.62
CA ILE A 36 -4.29 6.90 2.93
C ILE A 36 -4.26 7.02 4.45
N ASP A 37 -3.05 7.01 5.02
CA ASP A 37 -2.84 7.36 6.42
C ASP A 37 -2.36 8.82 6.50
N ALA A 38 -2.89 9.56 7.47
CA ALA A 38 -2.50 10.95 7.69
C ALA A 38 -1.13 11.05 8.36
N PHE A 39 -0.74 10.03 9.12
CA PHE A 39 0.53 9.98 9.83
C PHE A 39 1.13 8.59 9.70
N PRO A 40 2.40 8.46 9.28
CA PRO A 40 3.05 7.17 9.29
C PRO A 40 3.24 6.68 10.73
N ASP A 41 3.06 5.38 10.97
CA ASP A 41 3.47 4.79 12.24
C ASP A 41 5.00 4.84 12.36
N ILE A 42 5.48 5.65 13.29
CA ILE A 42 6.90 5.84 13.61
C ILE A 42 7.31 5.04 14.85
N SER A 43 6.39 4.30 15.45
CA SER A 43 6.64 3.53 16.67
C SER A 43 7.60 2.38 16.35
N PRO A 44 8.65 2.15 17.15
CA PRO A 44 9.47 0.97 16.98
C PRO A 44 8.65 -0.28 17.29
N THR A 45 8.94 -1.39 16.61
CA THR A 45 8.32 -2.68 16.91
C THR A 45 8.65 -3.10 18.34
N GLN A 46 7.64 -3.14 19.22
CA GLN A 46 7.78 -3.52 20.63
C GLN A 46 6.85 -4.69 20.96
N ILE A 47 7.32 -5.57 21.84
CA ILE A 47 6.51 -6.66 22.40
C ILE A 47 6.32 -6.36 23.89
N ASN A 48 5.06 -6.15 24.30
CA ASN A 48 4.72 -5.90 25.69
C ASN A 48 4.28 -7.21 26.36
N VAL A 49 5.01 -7.64 27.39
CA VAL A 49 4.64 -8.77 28.25
C VAL A 49 4.00 -8.22 29.51
N ILE A 50 2.70 -8.49 29.69
CA ILE A 50 1.93 -7.98 30.83
C ILE A 50 1.54 -9.15 31.72
N ILE A 51 2.04 -9.15 32.95
CA ILE A 51 1.69 -10.15 33.98
C ILE A 51 0.78 -9.47 35.00
N LYS A 52 -0.39 -10.06 35.27
CA LYS A 52 -1.29 -9.62 36.33
C LYS A 52 -1.06 -10.50 37.56
N ALA A 53 -0.63 -9.89 38.66
CA ALA A 53 -0.38 -10.56 39.94
C ALA A 53 -1.30 -10.00 41.04
N PRO A 54 -2.59 -10.39 41.06
CA PRO A 54 -3.55 -9.86 42.02
C PRO A 54 -3.21 -10.32 43.45
N GLY A 55 -3.20 -9.39 44.38
CA GLY A 55 -2.94 -9.66 45.81
C GLY A 55 -1.47 -9.66 46.21
N MET A 56 -0.54 -9.54 45.25
CA MET A 56 0.88 -9.29 45.52
C MET A 56 1.13 -7.79 45.66
N THR A 57 2.00 -7.41 46.59
CA THR A 57 2.45 -6.03 46.76
C THR A 57 3.45 -5.64 45.67
N ALA A 58 3.70 -4.35 45.47
CA ALA A 58 4.64 -3.89 44.44
C ALA A 58 6.05 -4.47 44.64
N GLU A 59 6.52 -4.58 45.88
CA GLU A 59 7.83 -5.11 46.22
C GLU A 59 7.98 -6.60 45.86
N GLU A 60 6.92 -7.39 46.06
CA GLU A 60 6.88 -8.81 45.69
C GLU A 60 6.80 -9.05 44.17
N ILE A 61 6.39 -8.05 43.38
CA ILE A 61 6.31 -8.13 41.91
C ILE A 61 7.62 -7.70 41.25
N GLU A 62 8.34 -6.74 41.85
CA GLU A 62 9.60 -6.21 41.31
C GLU A 62 10.82 -7.09 41.62
N THR A 63 10.74 -7.93 42.66
CA THR A 63 11.82 -8.82 43.11
C THR A 63 11.75 -10.18 42.44
#